data_AF-A0A964JEJ5-F1
#
_entry.id   AF-A0A964JEJ5-F1
#
_cell.length_a   1.000
_cell.length_b   1.000
_cell.length_c   1.000
_cell.angle_alpha   90.00
_cell.angle_beta   90.00
_cell.angle_gamma   90.00
#
_symmetry.space_group_name_H-M   'P 1'
#
loop_
_entity.id
_entity.type
_entity.pdbx_description
1 polymer ?
#
loop_
_entity_poly.entity_id
_entity_poly.type
_entity_poly.pdbx_seq_one_letter_code
_entity_poly.pdbx_strand_id
1 'polypeptide(L)'
;MNTSLLRLNLSVRPVCGLVCQVALSIGMIASFLGALIGPGLVQAQSNLKARPIEYIVAVVNSEPITNNEVQNLKLRLEKQLQPGTAAPSAQVLTQQALDQLINEKAQVQQARDNGIRIDDTEVDQTELNIARQNQVSKEELYKRIALEGLSVSAFREQLRTQLMISRLRERDVDNRARISDTDVEQFIQSQQAGKPVASSQVDINLAMILIAVPENSSEQEAAELKLKAQQIVQRAKRGESFAALAQAFSQALDKGANGGEMGLRAADRYPTLFIDSTQNLNKGEVSDPVRSGAGFHILKVLDKKQSERSSTLIVQTRARHILLRTGNDLSEAAARSRLLTYKQRVQAGGDFADLSRQFSQDGSAAAGGDLGWASPGQFVPEFEEVLARLQPGQISDPLISRFGAHLIQVLERREVPLSVREQREMVRTQLREKKIEELYSAWVEELRGRAYVELRDPPQ
;
A
#
# COMPACT_ATOMS: atom_id res chain seq x y z
N MET A 1 -38.10 -13.05 -4.03
CA MET A 1 -38.07 -11.57 -3.94
C MET A 1 -37.31 -11.22 -2.67
N ASN A 2 -36.02 -10.88 -2.78
CA ASN A 2 -35.20 -10.52 -1.64
C ASN A 2 -34.29 -9.36 -2.07
N THR A 3 -34.69 -8.14 -1.70
CA THR A 3 -33.98 -6.89 -2.01
C THR A 3 -32.83 -6.71 -1.03
N SER A 4 -31.61 -7.10 -1.44
CA SER A 4 -30.37 -6.66 -0.79
C SER A 4 -29.95 -5.32 -1.38
N LEU A 5 -30.00 -4.27 -0.56
CA LEU A 5 -29.46 -2.95 -0.86
C LEU A 5 -27.93 -3.02 -0.96
N LEU A 6 -27.38 -3.00 -2.18
CA LEU A 6 -25.96 -2.75 -2.41
C LEU A 6 -25.68 -1.25 -2.16
N ARG A 7 -24.86 -0.95 -1.15
CA ARG A 7 -24.29 0.38 -0.92
C ARG A 7 -23.22 0.67 -2.00
N LEU A 8 -23.35 1.77 -2.75
CA LEU A 8 -22.24 2.32 -3.54
C LEU A 8 -21.22 2.93 -2.58
N ASN A 9 -20.07 2.27 -2.40
CA ASN A 9 -18.91 2.84 -1.72
C ASN A 9 -18.01 3.51 -2.78
N LEU A 10 -18.20 4.81 -3.01
CA LEU A 10 -17.16 5.67 -3.56
C LEU A 10 -16.27 6.13 -2.40
N SER A 11 -15.39 5.24 -1.94
CA SER A 11 -14.33 5.58 -1.00
C SER A 11 -13.15 4.65 -1.28
N VAL A 12 -12.10 5.21 -1.87
CA VAL A 12 -10.74 4.70 -1.68
C VAL A 12 -10.50 4.73 -0.18
N ARG A 13 -10.22 3.60 0.45
CA ARG A 13 -9.83 3.52 1.86
C ARG A 13 -8.64 2.59 2.02
N PRO A 14 -7.63 2.98 2.83
CA PRO A 14 -6.52 2.11 3.18
C PRO A 14 -6.97 1.09 4.22
N VAL A 15 -6.24 -0.02 4.22
CA VAL A 15 -6.41 -1.22 5.03
C VAL A 15 -6.22 -0.93 6.53
N CYS A 16 -7.18 -1.34 7.37
CA CYS A 16 -6.91 -1.85 8.72
C CYS A 16 -8.15 -2.60 9.23
N GLY A 17 -7.98 -3.87 9.62
CA GLY A 17 -9.06 -4.74 10.08
C GLY A 17 -9.23 -4.74 11.61
N LEU A 18 -10.45 -5.06 12.09
CA LEU A 18 -10.75 -6.15 13.05
C LEU A 18 -12.26 -6.17 13.38
N VAL A 19 -12.90 -7.31 13.09
CA VAL A 19 -13.86 -8.11 13.91
C VAL A 19 -14.92 -7.40 14.78
N CYS A 20 -16.23 -7.66 14.54
CA CYS A 20 -17.07 -8.57 15.36
C CYS A 20 -18.59 -8.55 14.98
N GLN A 21 -19.26 -9.68 15.21
CA GLN A 21 -20.63 -10.13 14.85
C GLN A 21 -21.78 -9.41 15.61
N VAL A 22 -22.92 -9.06 14.99
CA VAL A 22 -24.21 -9.79 14.73
C VAL A 22 -25.01 -10.22 15.97
N ALA A 23 -26.27 -9.73 16.09
CA ALA A 23 -27.53 -10.47 16.32
C ALA A 23 -28.72 -9.47 16.41
N LEU A 24 -29.73 -9.53 15.52
CA LEU A 24 -31.05 -10.21 15.62
C LEU A 24 -31.96 -9.62 16.74
N SER A 25 -33.29 -9.39 16.62
CA SER A 25 -34.34 -9.95 15.75
C SER A 25 -35.74 -9.40 16.15
N ILE A 26 -36.65 -9.28 15.17
CA ILE A 26 -38.06 -9.74 15.09
C ILE A 26 -39.17 -9.20 16.06
N GLY A 27 -40.34 -8.88 15.45
CA GLY A 27 -41.69 -9.09 16.02
C GLY A 27 -42.62 -7.89 15.81
N MET A 28 -43.43 -7.78 14.75
CA MET A 28 -44.74 -8.43 14.49
C MET A 28 -45.77 -8.22 15.61
N ILE A 29 -46.91 -7.57 15.30
CA ILE A 29 -48.30 -8.06 15.49
C ILE A 29 -49.29 -6.95 15.08
N ALA A 30 -50.32 -7.38 14.37
CA ALA A 30 -51.43 -6.59 13.85
C ALA A 30 -52.68 -6.71 14.74
N SER A 31 -53.63 -5.81 14.42
CA SER A 31 -55.08 -5.89 14.65
C SER A 31 -55.60 -5.33 15.98
N PHE A 32 -56.42 -4.28 15.92
CA PHE A 32 -57.87 -4.41 16.18
C PHE A 32 -58.64 -3.16 15.72
N LEU A 33 -59.86 -3.42 15.25
CA LEU A 33 -60.86 -2.51 14.70
C LEU A 33 -61.85 -2.09 15.82
N GLY A 34 -62.33 -0.84 15.84
CA GLY A 34 -63.46 -0.47 16.71
C GLY A 34 -63.75 1.02 16.91
N ALA A 35 -64.58 1.57 16.01
CA ALA A 35 -65.61 2.62 16.18
C ALA A 35 -65.43 3.81 17.15
N LEU A 36 -65.64 5.05 16.66
CA LEU A 36 -66.82 5.89 16.96
C LEU A 36 -66.70 7.32 16.38
N ILE A 37 -67.87 7.89 16.14
CA ILE A 37 -68.18 9.09 15.36
C ILE A 37 -67.93 10.38 16.16
N GLY A 38 -67.39 11.40 15.50
CA GLY A 38 -67.49 12.81 15.90
C GLY A 38 -66.94 13.75 14.81
N PRO A 39 -67.65 14.82 14.40
CA PRO A 39 -67.15 15.77 13.43
C PRO A 39 -66.19 16.74 14.12
N GLY A 40 -64.95 16.29 14.32
CA GLY A 40 -63.85 17.15 14.74
C GLY A 40 -63.30 17.89 13.52
N LEU A 41 -63.34 19.22 13.56
CA LEU A 41 -62.59 20.11 12.69
C LEU A 41 -61.14 19.59 12.55
N VAL A 42 -60.81 19.02 11.39
CA VAL A 42 -59.43 18.82 10.99
C VAL A 42 -58.87 20.21 10.72
N GLN A 43 -58.29 20.83 11.76
CA GLN A 43 -57.25 21.81 11.52
C GLN A 43 -56.15 21.06 10.78
N ALA A 44 -56.11 21.24 9.46
CA ALA A 44 -54.92 20.98 8.68
C ALA A 44 -53.83 21.87 9.28
N GLN A 45 -53.07 21.34 10.22
CA GLN A 45 -51.75 21.88 10.53
C GLN A 45 -50.96 21.70 9.24
N SER A 46 -50.97 22.75 8.42
CA SER A 46 -50.00 22.95 7.37
C SER A 46 -48.64 22.97 8.07
N ASN A 47 -48.03 21.78 8.14
CA ASN A 47 -46.63 21.64 8.47
C ASN A 47 -45.87 22.19 7.26
N LEU A 48 -45.91 23.51 7.10
CA LEU A 48 -45.03 24.28 6.26
C LEU A 48 -43.65 24.08 6.87
N LYS A 49 -42.99 22.97 6.51
CA LYS A 49 -41.54 22.88 6.57
C LYS A 49 -41.06 24.09 5.78
N ALA A 50 -40.66 25.13 6.50
CA ALA A 50 -40.07 26.33 5.95
C ALA A 50 -39.04 25.88 4.91
N ARG A 51 -39.25 26.27 3.64
CA ARG A 51 -38.24 26.02 2.61
C ARG A 51 -36.96 26.68 3.11
N PRO A 52 -35.84 25.96 3.24
CA PRO A 52 -34.60 26.56 3.68
C PRO A 52 -34.31 27.73 2.73
N ILE A 53 -34.23 28.93 3.29
CA ILE A 53 -33.93 30.14 2.52
C ILE A 53 -32.53 29.91 1.95
N GLU A 54 -32.42 29.99 0.63
CA GLU A 54 -31.15 29.91 -0.06
C GLU A 54 -30.40 31.24 0.14
N TYR A 55 -29.18 31.16 0.66
CA TYR A 55 -28.31 32.32 0.85
C TYR A 55 -26.86 31.93 0.62
N ILE A 56 -26.02 32.94 0.40
CA ILE A 56 -24.59 32.80 0.20
C ILE A 56 -23.92 32.80 1.58
N VAL A 57 -23.19 31.73 1.89
CA VAL A 57 -22.42 31.57 3.14
C VAL A 57 -21.01 32.15 2.98
N ALA A 58 -20.44 32.04 1.79
CA ALA A 58 -19.14 32.63 1.49
C ALA A 58 -19.02 32.99 0.01
N VAL A 59 -18.13 33.91 -0.33
CA VAL A 59 -17.71 34.19 -1.71
C VAL A 59 -16.21 33.94 -1.79
N VAL A 60 -15.80 33.09 -2.74
CA VAL A 60 -14.40 32.78 -3.03
C VAL A 60 -14.04 33.40 -4.38
N ASN A 61 -13.27 34.48 -4.34
CA ASN A 61 -13.00 35.37 -5.47
C ASN A 61 -14.30 35.94 -6.06
N SER A 62 -14.85 35.27 -7.07
CA SER A 62 -16.12 35.64 -7.72
C SER A 62 -17.15 34.50 -7.72
N GLU A 63 -16.84 33.38 -7.07
CA GLU A 63 -17.73 32.23 -6.99
C GLU A 63 -18.42 32.18 -5.61
N PRO A 64 -19.76 32.19 -5.55
CA PRO A 64 -20.47 32.03 -4.29
C PRO A 64 -20.48 30.58 -3.84
N ILE A 65 -20.46 30.38 -2.52
CA ILE A 65 -20.77 29.14 -1.82
C ILE A 65 -22.11 29.34 -1.13
N THR A 66 -23.09 28.50 -1.48
CA THR A 66 -24.45 28.55 -0.95
C THR A 66 -24.60 27.71 0.31
N ASN A 67 -25.58 28.04 1.15
CA ASN A 67 -25.92 27.21 2.31
C ASN A 67 -26.32 25.79 1.91
N ASN A 68 -26.97 25.62 0.74
CA ASN A 68 -27.36 24.31 0.24
C ASN A 68 -26.13 23.43 -0.05
N GLU A 69 -25.10 23.96 -0.71
CA GLU A 69 -23.83 23.25 -0.95
C GLU A 69 -23.18 22.80 0.38
N VAL A 70 -23.13 23.71 1.37
CA VAL A 70 -22.54 23.41 2.69
C VAL A 70 -23.31 22.30 3.40
N GLN A 71 -24.65 22.37 3.45
CA GLN A 71 -25.47 21.34 4.10
C GLN A 71 -25.38 20.00 3.36
N ASN A 72 -25.35 19.99 2.03
CA ASN A 72 -25.22 18.75 1.26
C ASN A 72 -23.87 18.08 1.48
N LEU A 73 -22.77 18.85 1.51
CA LEU A 73 -21.46 18.28 1.80
C LEU A 73 -21.39 17.80 3.25
N LYS A 74 -21.92 18.56 4.22
CA LYS A 74 -22.03 18.12 5.62
C LYS A 74 -22.76 16.77 5.74
N LEU A 75 -23.92 16.60 5.09
CA LEU A 75 -24.66 15.33 5.11
C LEU A 75 -23.85 14.17 4.52
N ARG A 76 -23.01 14.44 3.50
CA ARG A 76 -22.08 13.43 2.96
C ARG A 76 -20.99 13.07 3.96
N LEU A 77 -20.39 14.06 4.63
CA LEU A 77 -19.39 13.84 5.68
C LEU A 77 -19.98 13.03 6.83
N GLU A 78 -21.21 13.34 7.28
CA GLU A 78 -21.93 12.59 8.31
C GLU A 78 -22.14 11.12 7.92
N LYS A 79 -22.53 10.85 6.67
CA LYS A 79 -22.71 9.48 6.16
C LYS A 79 -21.41 8.68 6.06
N GLN A 80 -20.25 9.35 5.97
CA GLN A 80 -18.93 8.71 5.86
C GLN A 80 -18.31 8.35 7.22
N LEU A 81 -18.85 8.86 8.32
CA LEU A 81 -18.41 8.54 9.67
C LEU A 81 -18.58 7.05 9.97
N GLN A 82 -17.58 6.43 10.60
CA GLN A 82 -17.63 5.01 10.92
C GLN A 82 -18.54 4.77 12.13
N PRO A 83 -19.40 3.74 12.11
CA PRO A 83 -20.18 3.34 13.29
C PRO A 83 -19.24 3.07 14.47
N GLY A 84 -19.47 3.74 15.61
CA GLY A 84 -18.70 3.52 16.84
C GLY A 84 -17.55 4.52 17.10
N THR A 85 -17.31 5.48 16.20
CA THR A 85 -16.44 6.63 16.50
C THR A 85 -17.24 7.80 17.08
N ALA A 86 -16.65 8.56 18.01
CA ALA A 86 -17.28 9.77 18.54
C ALA A 86 -17.53 10.75 17.39
N ALA A 87 -18.79 11.00 17.07
CA ALA A 87 -19.17 11.88 15.98
C ALA A 87 -18.77 13.33 16.31
N PRO A 88 -18.10 14.06 15.40
CA PRO A 88 -17.86 15.49 15.58
C PRO A 88 -19.18 16.25 15.74
N SER A 89 -19.13 17.41 16.39
CA SER A 89 -20.35 18.23 16.55
C SER A 89 -20.85 18.72 15.18
N ALA A 90 -22.15 18.97 15.08
CA ALA A 90 -22.75 19.49 13.85
C ALA A 90 -22.11 20.80 13.38
N GLN A 91 -21.63 21.64 14.30
CA GLN A 91 -20.89 22.87 13.99
C GLN A 91 -19.53 22.56 13.35
N VAL A 92 -18.77 21.62 13.93
CA VAL A 92 -17.47 21.21 13.37
C VAL A 92 -17.63 20.65 11.95
N LEU A 93 -18.65 19.82 11.71
CA LEU A 93 -18.92 19.28 10.38
C LEU A 93 -19.37 20.36 9.39
N THR A 94 -20.11 21.37 9.85
CA THR A 94 -20.51 22.51 9.01
C THR A 94 -19.28 23.34 8.61
N GLN A 95 -18.40 23.61 9.57
CA GLN A 95 -17.16 24.34 9.33
C GLN A 95 -16.24 23.57 8.37
N GLN A 96 -16.07 22.26 8.61
CA GLN A 96 -15.28 21.39 7.73
C GLN A 96 -15.84 21.34 6.31
N ALA A 97 -17.17 21.27 6.15
CA ALA A 97 -17.80 21.33 4.84
C ALA A 97 -17.55 22.68 4.15
N LEU A 98 -17.69 23.79 4.86
CA LEU A 98 -17.40 25.12 4.33
C LEU A 98 -15.93 25.24 3.89
N ASP A 99 -14.99 24.81 4.72
CA ASP A 99 -13.56 24.85 4.42
C ASP A 99 -13.20 24.00 3.20
N GLN A 100 -13.80 22.82 3.07
CA GLN A 100 -13.59 21.96 1.90
C GLN A 100 -14.16 22.59 0.62
N LEU A 101 -15.33 23.24 0.70
CA LEU A 101 -15.91 23.97 -0.44
C LEU A 101 -15.06 25.18 -0.83
N ILE A 102 -14.54 25.93 0.13
CA ILE A 102 -13.64 27.07 -0.15
C ILE A 102 -12.40 26.59 -0.90
N ASN A 103 -11.76 25.52 -0.42
CA ASN A 103 -10.58 24.95 -1.07
C ASN A 103 -10.92 24.43 -2.48
N GLU A 104 -12.06 23.75 -2.65
CA GLU A 104 -12.53 23.27 -3.95
C GLU A 104 -12.74 24.42 -4.95
N LYS A 105 -13.43 25.49 -4.56
CA LYS A 105 -13.67 26.67 -5.42
C LYS A 105 -12.35 27.35 -5.80
N ALA A 106 -11.42 27.49 -4.85
CA ALA A 106 -10.10 28.06 -5.13
C ALA A 106 -9.32 27.22 -6.16
N GLN A 107 -9.32 25.89 -6.02
CA GLN A 107 -8.68 24.98 -6.98
C GLN A 107 -9.34 25.02 -8.36
N VAL A 108 -10.67 25.04 -8.41
CA VAL A 108 -11.45 25.13 -9.64
C VAL A 108 -11.15 26.42 -10.39
N GLN A 109 -11.14 27.55 -9.68
CA GLN A 109 -10.79 28.84 -10.27
C GLN A 109 -9.36 28.82 -10.81
N GLN A 110 -8.40 28.34 -10.03
CA GLN A 110 -7.00 28.22 -10.48
C GLN A 110 -6.86 27.34 -11.72
N ALA A 111 -7.62 26.24 -11.80
CA ALA A 111 -7.60 25.37 -12.97
C ALA A 111 -8.09 26.12 -14.22
N ARG A 112 -9.19 26.87 -14.10
CA ARG A 112 -9.75 27.68 -15.20
C ARG A 112 -8.81 28.79 -15.64
N ASP A 113 -8.20 29.50 -14.70
CA ASP A 113 -7.23 30.57 -14.96
C ASP A 113 -6.01 30.03 -15.71
N ASN A 114 -5.62 28.79 -15.42
CA ASN A 114 -4.54 28.11 -16.11
C ASN A 114 -4.98 27.36 -17.38
N GLY A 115 -6.17 27.67 -17.91
CA GLY A 115 -6.69 27.14 -19.17
C GLY A 115 -7.11 25.67 -19.14
N ILE A 116 -7.22 25.05 -17.96
CA ILE A 116 -7.68 23.65 -17.83
C ILE A 116 -9.20 23.63 -18.02
N ARG A 117 -9.65 22.85 -19.01
CA ARG A 117 -11.06 22.58 -19.28
C ARG A 117 -11.29 21.09 -19.45
N ILE A 118 -12.48 20.64 -19.09
CA ILE A 118 -12.95 19.25 -19.25
C ILE A 118 -14.16 19.29 -20.17
N ASP A 119 -14.03 18.67 -21.33
CA ASP A 119 -15.13 18.57 -22.29
C ASP A 119 -16.15 17.49 -21.87
N ASP A 120 -17.30 17.45 -22.53
CA ASP A 120 -18.34 16.46 -22.23
C ASP A 120 -17.92 15.02 -22.56
N THR A 121 -17.02 14.82 -23.52
CA THR A 121 -16.60 13.48 -23.94
C THR A 121 -15.75 12.79 -22.86
N GLU A 122 -14.93 13.57 -22.16
CA GLU A 122 -14.14 13.08 -21.03
C GLU A 122 -15.03 12.75 -19.81
N VAL A 123 -16.08 13.54 -19.58
CA VAL A 123 -17.10 13.24 -18.57
C VAL A 123 -17.82 11.94 -18.94
N ASP A 124 -18.27 11.80 -20.19
CA ASP A 124 -18.96 10.59 -20.67
C ASP A 124 -18.10 9.34 -20.52
N GLN A 125 -16.81 9.42 -20.86
CA GLN A 125 -15.88 8.31 -20.72
C GLN A 125 -15.67 7.94 -19.24
N THR A 126 -15.61 8.93 -18.36
CA THR A 126 -15.48 8.73 -16.92
C THR A 126 -16.73 8.07 -16.34
N GLU A 127 -17.93 8.49 -16.76
CA GLU A 127 -19.19 7.85 -16.39
C GLU A 127 -19.24 6.38 -16.81
N LEU A 128 -18.81 6.07 -18.04
CA LEU A 128 -18.72 4.69 -18.53
C LEU A 128 -17.75 3.85 -17.72
N ASN A 129 -16.61 4.42 -17.33
CA ASN A 129 -15.63 3.73 -16.49
C ASN A 129 -16.19 3.46 -15.08
N ILE A 130 -16.88 4.43 -14.47
CA ILE A 130 -17.56 4.26 -13.17
C ILE A 130 -18.64 3.19 -13.26
N ALA A 131 -19.44 3.20 -14.33
CA ALA A 131 -20.48 2.20 -14.56
C ALA A 131 -19.88 0.79 -14.70
N ARG A 132 -18.79 0.64 -15.48
CA ARG A 132 -18.06 -0.62 -15.64
C ARG A 132 -17.47 -1.13 -14.33
N GLN A 133 -16.83 -0.25 -13.55
CA GLN A 133 -16.26 -0.60 -12.26
C GLN A 133 -17.34 -1.09 -11.27
N ASN A 134 -18.53 -0.50 -11.33
CA ASN A 134 -19.69 -0.91 -10.53
C ASN A 134 -20.51 -2.04 -11.16
N GLN A 135 -20.07 -2.60 -12.29
CA GLN A 135 -20.75 -3.67 -13.03
C GLN A 135 -22.21 -3.35 -13.38
N VAL A 136 -22.49 -2.10 -13.78
CA VAL A 136 -23.82 -1.62 -14.17
C VAL A 136 -23.79 -0.93 -15.52
N SER A 137 -24.95 -0.78 -16.15
CA SER A 137 -25.09 0.10 -17.31
C SER A 137 -25.09 1.58 -16.89
N LYS A 138 -24.87 2.48 -17.84
CA LYS A 138 -24.92 3.94 -17.61
C LYS A 138 -26.31 4.37 -17.12
N GLU A 139 -27.37 3.78 -17.68
CA GLU A 139 -28.76 4.05 -17.30
C GLU A 139 -29.06 3.58 -15.88
N GLU A 140 -28.54 2.42 -15.50
CA GLU A 140 -28.68 1.89 -14.14
C GLU A 140 -27.89 2.72 -13.13
N LEU A 141 -26.69 3.19 -13.49
CA LEU A 141 -25.93 4.15 -12.69
C LEU A 141 -26.74 5.42 -12.42
N TYR A 142 -27.38 6.00 -13.44
CA TYR A 142 -28.21 7.19 -13.28
C TYR A 142 -29.43 6.96 -12.40
N LYS A 143 -30.08 5.79 -12.49
CA LYS A 143 -31.17 5.43 -11.58
C LYS A 143 -30.68 5.39 -10.13
N ARG A 144 -29.50 4.83 -9.87
CA ARG A 144 -28.92 4.78 -8.51
C ARG A 144 -28.58 6.16 -7.97
N ILE A 145 -27.98 7.02 -8.79
CA ILE A 145 -27.69 8.41 -8.43
C ILE A 145 -28.98 9.17 -8.09
N ALA A 146 -30.05 8.96 -8.86
CA ALA A 146 -31.35 9.55 -8.58
C ALA A 146 -31.97 9.03 -7.26
N LEU A 147 -31.79 7.74 -6.94
CA LEU A 147 -32.21 7.16 -5.65
C LEU A 147 -31.44 7.75 -4.45
N GLU A 148 -30.20 8.20 -4.67
CA GLU A 148 -29.41 8.90 -3.66
C GLU A 148 -29.76 10.40 -3.54
N GLY A 149 -30.70 10.88 -4.37
CA GLY A 149 -31.19 12.25 -4.35
C GLY A 149 -30.37 13.24 -5.17
N LEU A 150 -29.43 12.79 -6.01
CA LEU A 150 -28.67 13.64 -6.93
C LEU A 150 -29.31 13.65 -8.32
N SER A 151 -29.32 14.80 -9.00
CA SER A 151 -29.65 14.84 -10.43
C SER A 151 -28.47 14.37 -11.28
N VAL A 152 -28.76 13.88 -12.50
CA VAL A 152 -27.73 13.50 -13.47
C VAL A 152 -26.85 14.70 -13.84
N SER A 153 -27.45 15.89 -13.98
CA SER A 153 -26.69 17.12 -14.27
C SER A 153 -25.73 17.48 -13.13
N ALA A 154 -26.19 17.41 -11.87
CA ALA A 154 -25.34 17.68 -10.70
C ALA A 154 -24.20 16.67 -10.59
N PHE A 155 -24.47 15.38 -10.88
CA PHE A 155 -23.44 14.35 -10.93
C PHE A 155 -22.37 14.64 -11.98
N ARG A 156 -22.78 15.01 -13.20
CA ARG A 156 -21.85 15.36 -14.30
C ARG A 156 -21.00 16.57 -13.96
N GLU A 157 -21.59 17.61 -13.38
CA GLU A 157 -20.84 18.78 -12.92
C GLU A 157 -19.86 18.42 -11.80
N GLN A 158 -20.25 17.56 -10.86
CA GLN A 158 -19.33 17.06 -9.84
C GLN A 158 -18.14 16.31 -10.47
N LEU A 159 -18.39 15.43 -11.46
CA LEU A 159 -17.32 14.73 -12.17
C LEU A 159 -16.39 15.71 -12.90
N ARG A 160 -16.94 16.70 -13.59
CA ARG A 160 -16.18 17.75 -14.27
C ARG A 160 -15.26 18.50 -13.30
N THR A 161 -15.78 18.91 -12.14
CA THR A 161 -14.99 19.55 -11.08
C THR A 161 -13.85 18.64 -10.61
N GLN A 162 -14.12 17.37 -10.33
CA GLN A 162 -13.10 16.43 -9.85
C GLN A 162 -12.01 16.17 -10.90
N LEU A 163 -12.38 16.03 -12.18
CA LEU A 163 -11.43 15.86 -13.27
C LEU A 163 -10.54 17.09 -13.44
N MET A 164 -11.12 18.29 -13.33
CA MET A 164 -10.40 19.54 -13.44
C MET A 164 -9.37 19.72 -12.31
N ILE A 165 -9.77 19.42 -11.06
CA ILE A 165 -8.87 19.42 -9.90
C ILE A 165 -7.77 18.36 -10.06
N SER A 166 -8.12 17.16 -10.53
CA SER A 166 -7.15 16.09 -10.77
C SER A 166 -6.08 16.50 -11.77
N ARG A 167 -6.47 17.13 -12.90
CA ARG A 167 -5.51 17.65 -13.89
C ARG A 167 -4.62 18.74 -13.33
N LEU A 168 -5.20 19.66 -12.56
CA LEU A 168 -4.45 20.73 -11.93
C LEU A 168 -3.41 20.17 -10.96
N ARG A 169 -3.80 19.20 -10.11
CA ARG A 169 -2.91 18.50 -9.18
C ARG A 169 -1.79 17.78 -9.91
N GLU A 170 -2.10 16.99 -10.93
CA GLU A 170 -1.10 16.26 -11.71
C GLU A 170 -0.03 17.20 -12.27
N ARG A 171 -0.47 18.34 -12.82
CA ARG A 171 0.41 19.33 -13.41
C ARG A 171 1.27 20.06 -12.38
N ASP A 172 0.66 20.55 -11.30
CA ASP A 172 1.31 21.50 -10.39
C ASP A 172 1.97 20.82 -9.18
N VAL A 173 1.58 19.58 -8.87
CA VAL A 173 2.07 18.80 -7.73
C VAL A 173 2.83 17.55 -8.20
N ASP A 174 2.14 16.61 -8.86
CA ASP A 174 2.69 15.26 -9.11
C ASP A 174 3.93 15.30 -10.03
N ASN A 175 3.96 16.22 -10.99
CA ASN A 175 5.10 16.44 -11.89
C ASN A 175 6.32 17.08 -11.21
N ARG A 176 6.11 17.77 -10.09
CA ARG A 176 7.20 18.38 -9.27
C ARG A 176 7.78 17.38 -8.27
N ALA A 177 7.05 16.31 -7.94
CA ALA A 177 7.48 15.25 -7.03
C ALA A 177 8.48 14.28 -7.67
N ARG A 178 9.64 14.79 -8.12
CA ARG A 178 10.76 13.95 -8.61
C ARG A 178 11.61 13.48 -7.44
N ILE A 179 11.97 12.21 -7.45
CA ILE A 179 12.86 11.57 -6.47
C ILE A 179 14.16 11.19 -7.19
N SER A 180 15.28 11.70 -6.68
CA SER A 180 16.61 11.40 -7.20
C SER A 180 17.14 10.06 -6.68
N ASP A 181 18.15 9.52 -7.34
CA ASP A 181 18.85 8.33 -6.85
C ASP A 181 19.54 8.57 -5.50
N THR A 182 19.96 9.82 -5.25
CA THR A 182 20.56 10.25 -3.99
C THR A 182 19.53 10.23 -2.86
N ASP A 183 18.29 10.67 -3.10
CA ASP A 183 17.21 10.62 -2.10
C ASP A 183 16.89 9.18 -1.69
N VAL A 184 16.84 8.27 -2.68
CA VAL A 184 16.63 6.82 -2.45
C VAL A 184 17.76 6.25 -1.60
N GLU A 185 19.00 6.57 -1.94
CA GLU A 185 20.17 6.10 -1.23
C GLU A 185 20.20 6.61 0.22
N GLN A 186 19.95 7.90 0.43
CA GLN A 186 19.88 8.49 1.77
C GLN A 186 18.74 7.89 2.61
N PHE A 187 17.59 7.58 2.00
CA PHE A 187 16.50 6.93 2.72
C PHE A 187 16.86 5.49 3.13
N ILE A 188 17.46 4.71 2.23
CA ILE A 188 17.94 3.36 2.53
C ILE A 188 18.99 3.41 3.65
N GLN A 189 19.91 4.36 3.61
CA GLN A 189 20.93 4.56 4.64
C GLN A 189 20.34 5.03 5.97
N SER A 190 19.35 5.93 5.98
CA SER A 190 18.72 6.41 7.21
C SER A 190 17.78 5.39 7.87
N GLN A 191 17.12 4.54 7.09
CA GLN A 191 16.44 3.33 7.60
C GLN A 191 17.43 2.35 8.24
N GLN A 192 18.67 2.34 7.76
CA GLN A 192 19.76 1.55 8.32
C GLN A 192 20.48 2.30 9.46
N ALA A 193 20.33 3.61 9.61
CA ALA A 193 20.98 4.43 10.63
C ALA A 193 20.39 4.11 12.02
N GLY A 194 21.07 3.23 12.73
CA GLY A 194 20.61 2.54 13.94
C GLY A 194 21.07 1.08 13.97
N LYS A 195 21.49 0.54 12.82
CA LYS A 195 22.24 -0.70 12.64
C LYS A 195 23.56 -0.37 11.92
N PRO A 196 24.72 -0.89 12.32
CA PRO A 196 25.99 -0.51 11.70
C PRO A 196 25.98 -0.73 10.18
N VAL A 197 26.38 0.31 9.43
CA VAL A 197 26.23 0.51 7.97
C VAL A 197 26.96 -0.54 7.11
N ALA A 198 27.85 -1.34 7.69
CA ALA A 198 28.59 -2.39 6.97
C ALA A 198 28.12 -3.82 7.26
N SER A 199 27.20 -4.02 8.22
CA SER A 199 27.04 -5.33 8.87
C SER A 199 25.66 -5.99 8.73
N SER A 200 24.65 -5.25 8.29
CA SER A 200 23.28 -5.76 8.16
C SER A 200 23.04 -6.49 6.84
N GLN A 201 23.95 -6.38 5.89
CA GLN A 201 23.81 -6.93 4.55
C GLN A 201 24.83 -8.01 4.20
N VAL A 202 25.72 -8.38 5.12
CA VAL A 202 26.78 -9.35 4.85
C VAL A 202 26.81 -10.40 5.95
N ASP A 203 26.65 -11.66 5.56
CA ASP A 203 27.01 -12.82 6.38
C ASP A 203 28.52 -13.00 6.27
N ILE A 204 29.22 -12.92 7.41
CA ILE A 204 30.68 -13.05 7.50
C ILE A 204 31.01 -14.25 8.38
N ASN A 205 32.00 -15.02 7.95
CA ASN A 205 32.62 -16.07 8.75
C ASN A 205 34.03 -15.62 9.11
N LEU A 206 34.29 -15.49 10.40
CA LEU A 206 35.55 -15.02 10.94
C LEU A 206 36.22 -16.12 11.76
N ALA A 207 37.55 -16.18 11.70
CA ALA A 207 38.37 -16.89 12.68
C ALA A 207 39.11 -15.90 13.59
N MET A 208 39.33 -16.27 14.85
CA MET A 208 39.92 -15.40 15.86
C MET A 208 41.07 -16.06 16.62
N ILE A 209 42.10 -15.25 16.92
CA ILE A 209 43.13 -15.55 17.92
C ILE A 209 43.10 -14.46 18.97
N LEU A 210 42.96 -14.82 20.25
CA LEU A 210 43.03 -13.88 21.36
C LEU A 210 44.39 -14.03 22.06
N ILE A 211 45.13 -12.92 22.19
CA ILE A 211 46.23 -12.79 23.14
C ILE A 211 45.71 -12.03 24.35
N ALA A 212 45.49 -12.74 25.44
CA ALA A 212 44.89 -12.22 26.65
C ALA A 212 45.83 -11.21 27.33
N VAL A 213 45.27 -10.09 27.77
CA VAL A 213 45.98 -9.09 28.59
C VAL A 213 45.30 -9.06 29.96
N PRO A 214 45.94 -9.57 31.02
CA PRO A 214 45.41 -9.49 32.38
C PRO A 214 45.04 -8.05 32.79
N GLU A 215 43.97 -7.90 33.57
CA GLU A 215 43.47 -6.58 33.99
C GLU A 215 44.48 -5.79 34.84
N ASN A 216 45.40 -6.49 35.50
CA ASN A 216 46.48 -5.93 36.33
C ASN A 216 47.83 -5.81 35.59
N SER A 217 47.87 -6.03 34.27
CA SER A 217 49.11 -5.94 33.51
C SER A 217 49.67 -4.52 33.45
N SER A 218 50.98 -4.42 33.56
CA SER A 218 51.69 -3.14 33.35
C SER A 218 51.62 -2.69 31.89
N GLU A 219 51.82 -1.40 31.62
CA GLU A 219 51.87 -0.87 30.25
C GLU A 219 52.96 -1.55 29.41
N GLN A 220 54.09 -1.88 30.04
CA GLN A 220 55.19 -2.60 29.39
C GLN A 220 54.77 -4.01 29.00
N GLU A 221 54.10 -4.75 29.89
CA GLU A 221 53.60 -6.10 29.61
C GLU A 221 52.54 -6.08 28.49
N ALA A 222 51.64 -5.09 28.50
CA ALA A 222 50.67 -4.91 27.43
C ALA A 222 51.34 -4.60 26.08
N ALA A 223 52.45 -3.85 26.07
CA ALA A 223 53.23 -3.58 24.86
C ALA A 223 53.93 -4.84 24.32
N GLU A 224 54.46 -5.69 25.19
CA GLU A 224 55.05 -6.98 24.80
C GLU A 224 54.01 -7.92 24.19
N LEU A 225 52.82 -8.00 24.79
CA LEU A 225 51.70 -8.80 24.27
C LEU A 225 51.18 -8.25 22.93
N LYS A 226 51.21 -6.93 22.73
CA LYS A 226 50.91 -6.30 21.45
C LYS A 226 51.92 -6.72 20.37
N LEU A 227 53.22 -6.68 20.68
CA LEU A 227 54.28 -7.11 19.75
C LEU A 227 54.10 -8.59 19.37
N LYS A 228 53.76 -9.44 20.35
CA LYS A 228 53.44 -10.85 20.10
C LYS A 228 52.26 -11.01 19.16
N ALA A 229 51.18 -10.26 19.36
CA ALA A 229 50.03 -10.28 18.46
C ALA A 229 50.41 -9.83 17.02
N GLN A 230 51.23 -8.78 16.89
CA GLN A 230 51.73 -8.32 15.59
C GLN A 230 52.58 -9.39 14.89
N GLN A 231 53.44 -10.12 15.61
CA GLN A 231 54.23 -11.21 15.04
C GLN A 231 53.33 -12.33 14.48
N ILE A 232 52.25 -12.67 15.18
CA ILE A 232 51.27 -13.67 14.72
C ILE A 232 50.56 -13.19 13.45
N VAL A 233 50.15 -11.91 13.39
CA VAL A 233 49.58 -11.31 12.17
C VAL A 233 50.55 -11.45 11.00
N GLN A 234 51.83 -11.14 11.19
CA GLN A 234 52.83 -11.24 10.12
C GLN A 234 53.02 -12.68 9.64
N ARG A 235 53.02 -13.66 10.55
CA ARG A 235 53.08 -15.09 10.19
C ARG A 235 51.86 -15.52 9.38
N ALA A 236 50.67 -15.12 9.81
CA ALA A 236 49.43 -15.42 9.09
C ALA A 236 49.40 -14.76 7.69
N LYS A 237 49.85 -13.51 7.57
CA LYS A 237 49.95 -12.79 6.28
C LYS A 237 51.00 -13.41 5.33
N ARG A 238 52.03 -14.10 5.85
CA ARG A 238 53.01 -14.88 5.06
C ARG A 238 52.51 -16.26 4.62
N GLY A 239 51.26 -16.61 4.93
CA GLY A 239 50.64 -17.85 4.48
C GLY A 239 50.71 -19.01 5.47
N GLU A 240 51.20 -18.78 6.70
CA GLU A 240 51.09 -19.80 7.75
C GLU A 240 49.61 -20.08 8.08
N SER A 241 49.28 -21.35 8.36
CA SER A 241 47.92 -21.76 8.66
C SER A 241 47.38 -21.01 9.88
N PHE A 242 46.35 -20.20 9.67
CA PHE A 242 45.68 -19.46 10.74
C PHE A 242 45.10 -20.40 11.80
N ALA A 243 44.59 -21.57 11.39
CA ALA A 243 44.08 -22.57 12.31
C ALA A 243 45.17 -23.13 13.24
N ALA A 244 46.38 -23.37 12.70
CA ALA A 244 47.51 -23.84 13.50
C ALA A 244 47.98 -22.74 14.48
N LEU A 245 48.04 -21.49 14.02
CA LEU A 245 48.34 -20.33 14.87
C LEU A 245 47.29 -20.16 15.98
N ALA A 246 46.01 -20.36 15.67
CA ALA A 246 44.94 -20.27 16.65
C ALA A 246 45.08 -21.36 17.73
N GLN A 247 45.33 -22.61 17.35
CA GLN A 247 45.55 -23.70 18.29
C GLN A 247 46.79 -23.49 19.17
N ALA A 248 47.86 -22.91 18.61
CA ALA A 248 49.11 -22.70 19.33
C ALA A 248 49.10 -21.48 20.25
N PHE A 249 48.39 -20.41 19.89
CA PHE A 249 48.52 -19.10 20.54
C PHE A 249 47.23 -18.51 21.10
N SER A 250 46.05 -19.01 20.72
CA SER A 250 44.79 -18.41 21.19
C SER A 250 44.52 -18.75 22.66
N GLN A 251 44.28 -17.70 23.44
CA GLN A 251 43.91 -17.74 24.84
C GLN A 251 42.42 -17.43 25.04
N ALA A 252 41.61 -17.58 23.98
CA ALA A 252 40.16 -17.58 24.08
C ALA A 252 39.66 -18.79 24.87
N LEU A 253 38.40 -18.74 25.32
CA LEU A 253 37.79 -19.80 26.15
C LEU A 253 37.84 -21.18 25.47
N ASP A 254 37.71 -21.21 24.15
CA ASP A 254 37.77 -22.41 23.31
C ASP A 254 39.21 -22.82 22.94
N LYS A 255 40.22 -22.05 23.38
CA LYS A 255 41.65 -22.24 23.06
C LYS A 255 41.95 -22.43 21.57
N GLY A 256 41.19 -21.76 20.69
CA GLY A 256 41.37 -21.89 19.25
C GLY A 256 40.86 -23.22 18.67
N ALA A 257 39.91 -23.87 19.34
CA ALA A 257 39.17 -25.01 18.79
C ALA A 257 38.65 -24.70 17.37
N ASN A 258 38.63 -25.71 16.50
CA ASN A 258 38.27 -25.56 15.08
C ASN A 258 39.06 -24.45 14.36
N GLY A 259 40.30 -24.17 14.78
CA GLY A 259 41.14 -23.14 14.17
C GLY A 259 40.70 -21.71 14.52
N GLY A 260 39.93 -21.53 15.59
CA GLY A 260 39.37 -20.25 16.02
C GLY A 260 38.17 -19.79 15.19
N GLU A 261 37.60 -20.66 14.36
CA GLU A 261 36.44 -20.35 13.53
C GLU A 261 35.19 -20.09 14.38
N MET A 262 34.53 -18.96 14.11
CA MET A 262 33.28 -18.58 14.76
C MET A 262 32.06 -19.03 13.94
N GLY A 263 32.21 -19.37 12.66
CA GLY A 263 31.11 -19.80 11.79
C GLY A 263 30.33 -18.63 11.19
N LEU A 264 29.61 -18.92 10.10
CA LEU A 264 28.92 -17.93 9.27
C LEU A 264 27.71 -17.32 9.99
N ARG A 265 27.70 -15.99 10.12
CA ARG A 265 26.60 -15.24 10.74
C ARG A 265 26.54 -13.82 10.18
N ALA A 266 25.39 -13.16 10.36
CA ALA A 266 25.24 -11.75 10.03
C ALA A 266 26.28 -10.92 10.79
N ALA A 267 26.87 -9.94 10.10
CA ALA A 267 27.96 -9.16 10.65
C ALA A 267 27.53 -8.34 11.89
N ASP A 268 26.24 -8.00 12.03
CA ASP A 268 25.68 -7.34 13.21
C ASP A 268 25.72 -8.18 14.50
N ARG A 269 25.97 -9.50 14.38
CA ARG A 269 26.18 -10.40 15.52
C ARG A 269 27.62 -10.39 16.04
N TYR A 270 28.54 -9.69 15.40
CA TYR A 270 29.89 -9.50 15.91
C TYR A 270 30.02 -8.18 16.67
N PRO A 271 30.93 -8.09 17.67
CA PRO A 271 31.28 -6.82 18.29
C PRO A 271 31.73 -5.80 17.24
N THR A 272 31.35 -4.53 17.41
CA THR A 272 31.64 -3.44 16.45
C THR A 272 33.12 -3.35 16.09
N LEU A 273 34.01 -3.51 17.08
CA LEU A 273 35.46 -3.52 16.88
C LEU A 273 35.97 -4.59 15.89
N PHE A 274 35.24 -5.71 15.75
CA PHE A 274 35.59 -6.77 14.81
C PHE A 274 35.12 -6.43 13.40
N ILE A 275 33.98 -5.77 13.27
CA ILE A 275 33.47 -5.32 11.98
C ILE A 275 34.35 -4.19 11.44
N ASP A 276 34.68 -3.19 12.25
CA ASP A 276 35.48 -2.04 11.82
C ASP A 276 36.87 -2.47 11.31
N SER A 277 37.44 -3.51 11.91
CA SER A 277 38.75 -4.06 11.55
C SER A 277 38.73 -5.06 10.41
N THR A 278 37.56 -5.57 10.01
CA THR A 278 37.42 -6.59 8.94
C THR A 278 36.59 -6.12 7.74
N GLN A 279 35.91 -4.97 7.82
CA GLN A 279 35.05 -4.45 6.76
C GLN A 279 35.75 -4.25 5.42
N ASN A 280 37.02 -3.82 5.45
CA ASN A 280 37.84 -3.56 4.26
C ASN A 280 38.72 -4.76 3.86
N LEU A 281 38.58 -5.88 4.56
CA LEU A 281 39.35 -7.10 4.27
C LEU A 281 38.59 -8.00 3.31
N ASN A 282 39.32 -8.58 2.36
CA ASN A 282 38.83 -9.60 1.45
C ASN A 282 38.89 -11.00 2.09
N LYS A 283 38.23 -11.97 1.44
CA LYS A 283 38.31 -13.37 1.83
C LYS A 283 39.76 -13.84 1.87
N GLY A 284 40.16 -14.41 3.00
CA GLY A 284 41.51 -14.91 3.27
C GLY A 284 42.44 -13.91 3.95
N GLU A 285 42.08 -12.62 4.00
CA GLU A 285 42.90 -11.59 4.62
C GLU A 285 42.76 -11.57 6.16
N VAL A 286 43.78 -10.99 6.81
CA VAL A 286 43.95 -10.97 8.26
C VAL A 286 44.05 -9.53 8.74
N SER A 287 43.29 -9.19 9.78
CA SER A 287 43.29 -7.86 10.40
C SER A 287 44.60 -7.57 11.13
N ASP A 288 44.85 -6.29 11.38
CA ASP A 288 45.83 -5.93 12.41
C ASP A 288 45.28 -6.25 13.81
N PRO A 289 46.14 -6.29 14.85
CA PRO A 289 45.69 -6.62 16.20
C PRO A 289 44.70 -5.58 16.74
N VAL A 290 43.51 -6.05 17.12
CA VAL A 290 42.41 -5.23 17.63
C VAL A 290 42.40 -5.27 19.15
N ARG A 291 42.51 -4.11 19.81
CA ARG A 291 42.48 -4.05 21.27
C ARG A 291 41.05 -4.12 21.80
N SER A 292 40.82 -4.97 22.80
CA SER A 292 39.61 -4.95 23.63
C SER A 292 39.97 -5.06 25.13
N GLY A 293 38.96 -5.08 26.00
CA GLY A 293 39.14 -5.34 27.43
C GLY A 293 39.73 -6.71 27.75
N ALA A 294 39.56 -7.71 26.86
CA ALA A 294 40.11 -9.05 27.06
C ALA A 294 41.56 -9.20 26.56
N GLY A 295 42.08 -8.23 25.79
CA GLY A 295 43.41 -8.30 25.19
C GLY A 295 43.44 -7.93 23.70
N PHE A 296 44.31 -8.57 22.93
CA PHE A 296 44.47 -8.32 21.50
C PHE A 296 43.84 -9.45 20.67
N HIS A 297 42.89 -9.08 19.81
CA HIS A 297 42.23 -9.99 18.87
C HIS A 297 42.88 -9.89 17.50
N ILE A 298 43.09 -11.03 16.88
CA ILE A 298 43.53 -11.13 15.48
C ILE A 298 42.43 -11.86 14.73
N LEU A 299 41.93 -11.24 13.66
CA LEU A 299 40.78 -11.76 12.93
C LEU A 299 41.19 -12.14 11.51
N LYS A 300 40.67 -13.26 11.01
CA LYS A 300 40.79 -13.65 9.60
C LYS A 300 39.41 -13.77 8.99
N VAL A 301 39.22 -13.17 7.81
CA VAL A 301 37.98 -13.33 7.04
C VAL A 301 38.03 -14.68 6.32
N LEU A 302 37.27 -15.66 6.78
CA LEU A 302 37.16 -16.97 6.14
C LEU A 302 36.19 -16.94 4.96
N ASP A 303 35.07 -16.22 5.12
CA ASP A 303 34.07 -16.06 4.07
C ASP A 303 33.28 -14.76 4.27
N LYS A 304 32.81 -14.17 3.18
CA LYS A 304 32.03 -12.92 3.18
C LYS A 304 31.00 -12.99 2.06
N LYS A 305 29.71 -13.03 2.39
CA LYS A 305 28.60 -13.18 1.44
C LYS A 305 27.52 -12.16 1.73
N GLN A 306 26.81 -11.69 0.70
CA GLN A 306 25.63 -10.87 0.92
C GLN A 306 24.57 -11.68 1.69
N SER A 307 24.04 -11.12 2.77
CA SER A 307 23.02 -11.74 3.61
C SER A 307 21.67 -11.74 2.89
N GLU A 308 21.09 -12.93 2.72
CA GLU A 308 19.74 -13.09 2.16
C GLU A 308 18.63 -12.66 3.15
N ARG A 309 18.97 -12.38 4.41
CA ARG A 309 17.99 -12.16 5.51
C ARG A 309 17.52 -10.73 5.69
N SER A 310 18.07 -9.77 4.96
CA SER A 310 17.71 -8.34 5.06
C SER A 310 16.92 -7.85 3.84
N SER A 311 16.44 -8.76 3.00
CA SER A 311 15.51 -8.44 1.94
C SER A 311 14.11 -8.28 2.50
N THR A 312 13.42 -7.20 2.15
CA THR A 312 11.97 -7.18 2.17
C THR A 312 11.48 -8.37 1.35
N LEU A 313 10.78 -9.31 2.00
CA LEU A 313 10.19 -10.46 1.33
C LEU A 313 8.91 -10.01 0.64
N ILE A 314 8.73 -10.41 -0.62
CA ILE A 314 7.46 -10.29 -1.31
C ILE A 314 6.84 -11.66 -1.53
N VAL A 315 5.53 -11.72 -1.43
CA VAL A 315 4.77 -12.92 -1.79
C VAL A 315 4.58 -12.94 -3.29
N GLN A 316 5.23 -13.89 -3.96
CA GLN A 316 4.90 -14.25 -5.32
C GLN A 316 3.79 -15.29 -5.32
N THR A 317 2.85 -15.14 -6.25
CA THR A 317 1.74 -16.09 -6.44
C THR A 317 1.89 -16.76 -7.79
N ARG A 318 1.87 -18.10 -7.80
CA ARG A 318 1.72 -18.87 -9.04
C ARG A 318 0.25 -19.12 -9.27
N ALA A 319 -0.25 -18.70 -10.42
CA ALA A 319 -1.66 -18.83 -10.76
C ALA A 319 -1.84 -19.36 -12.17
N ARG A 320 -3.04 -19.90 -12.42
CA ARG A 320 -3.49 -20.24 -13.77
C ARG A 320 -4.89 -19.69 -14.03
N HIS A 321 -5.24 -19.46 -15.28
CA HIS A 321 -6.58 -18.99 -15.65
C HIS A 321 -7.15 -19.61 -16.93
N ILE A 322 -8.46 -19.41 -17.11
CA ILE A 322 -9.17 -19.61 -18.36
C ILE A 322 -9.78 -18.26 -18.75
N LEU A 323 -9.45 -17.76 -19.94
CA LEU A 323 -9.98 -16.51 -20.49
C LEU A 323 -11.03 -16.80 -21.57
N LEU A 324 -12.21 -16.21 -21.45
CA LEU A 324 -13.19 -16.09 -22.53
C LEU A 324 -13.33 -14.61 -22.91
N ARG A 325 -12.90 -14.24 -24.10
CA ARG A 325 -13.04 -12.87 -24.62
C ARG A 325 -14.52 -12.57 -24.84
N THR A 326 -14.95 -11.44 -24.31
CA THR A 326 -16.31 -10.93 -24.47
C THR A 326 -16.35 -9.96 -25.64
N GLY A 327 -17.48 -9.89 -26.34
CA GLY A 327 -17.62 -9.08 -27.55
C GLY A 327 -18.98 -9.33 -28.22
N ASN A 328 -19.05 -9.07 -29.53
CA ASN A 328 -20.30 -9.22 -30.29
C ASN A 328 -20.84 -10.65 -30.28
N ASP A 329 -19.95 -11.65 -30.28
CA ASP A 329 -20.33 -13.07 -30.37
C ASP A 329 -20.56 -13.72 -28.99
N LEU A 330 -20.05 -13.12 -27.92
CA LEU A 330 -20.16 -13.65 -26.56
C LEU A 330 -20.40 -12.54 -25.55
N SER A 331 -21.63 -12.48 -25.03
CA SER A 331 -21.99 -11.56 -23.96
C SER A 331 -21.30 -11.94 -22.65
N GLU A 332 -21.07 -10.95 -21.78
CA GLU A 332 -20.47 -11.17 -20.47
C GLU A 332 -21.26 -12.17 -19.62
N ALA A 333 -22.60 -12.11 -19.67
CA ALA A 333 -23.46 -13.04 -18.95
C ALA A 333 -23.29 -14.48 -19.44
N ALA A 334 -23.19 -14.68 -20.76
CA ALA A 334 -22.94 -16.00 -21.34
C ALA A 334 -21.53 -16.51 -20.99
N ALA A 335 -20.52 -15.64 -21.04
CA ALA A 335 -19.15 -15.99 -20.64
C ALA A 335 -19.06 -16.40 -19.16
N ARG A 336 -19.69 -15.63 -18.25
CA ARG A 336 -19.78 -15.98 -16.83
C ARG A 336 -20.47 -17.32 -16.61
N SER A 337 -21.58 -17.57 -17.29
CA SER A 337 -22.31 -18.84 -17.19
C SER A 337 -21.44 -20.03 -17.63
N ARG A 338 -20.71 -19.91 -18.74
CA ARG A 338 -19.77 -20.96 -19.19
C ARG A 338 -18.65 -21.21 -18.19
N LEU A 339 -18.05 -20.15 -17.65
CA LEU A 339 -16.99 -20.29 -16.64
C LEU A 339 -17.50 -20.89 -15.33
N LEU A 340 -18.75 -20.64 -14.92
CA LEU A 340 -19.37 -21.33 -13.78
C LEU A 340 -19.49 -22.85 -14.05
N THR A 341 -19.87 -23.26 -15.25
CA THR A 341 -19.89 -24.68 -15.63
C THR A 341 -18.48 -25.28 -15.57
N TYR A 342 -17.45 -24.57 -16.02
CA TYR A 342 -16.06 -25.03 -15.92
C TYR A 342 -15.62 -25.17 -14.46
N LYS A 343 -15.93 -24.18 -13.61
CA LYS A 343 -15.67 -24.24 -12.17
C LYS A 343 -16.28 -25.48 -11.53
N GLN A 344 -17.56 -25.76 -11.81
CA GLN A 344 -18.26 -26.93 -11.30
C GLN A 344 -17.60 -28.24 -11.75
N ARG A 345 -17.16 -28.33 -13.01
CA ARG A 345 -16.43 -29.52 -13.51
C ARG A 345 -15.12 -29.74 -12.77
N VAL A 346 -14.35 -28.68 -12.50
CA VAL A 346 -13.10 -28.82 -11.74
C VAL A 346 -13.38 -29.19 -10.29
N GLN A 347 -14.41 -28.61 -9.68
CA GLN A 347 -14.83 -28.98 -8.31
C GLN A 347 -15.32 -30.44 -8.22
N ALA A 348 -15.86 -30.99 -9.31
CA ALA A 348 -16.25 -32.39 -9.42
C ALA A 348 -15.08 -33.34 -9.77
N GLY A 349 -13.83 -32.85 -9.80
CA GLY A 349 -12.62 -33.63 -10.04
C GLY A 349 -12.06 -33.58 -11.47
N GLY A 350 -12.61 -32.75 -12.35
CA GLY A 350 -12.05 -32.50 -13.68
C GLY A 350 -10.74 -31.69 -13.63
N ASP A 351 -9.87 -31.85 -14.64
CA ASP A 351 -8.62 -31.09 -14.72
C ASP A 351 -8.86 -29.69 -15.30
N PHE A 352 -8.47 -28.66 -14.54
CA PHE A 352 -8.50 -27.27 -14.98
C PHE A 352 -7.59 -27.05 -16.20
N ALA A 353 -6.43 -27.72 -16.27
CA ALA A 353 -5.49 -27.53 -17.37
C ALA A 353 -6.08 -28.04 -18.70
N ASP A 354 -6.84 -29.12 -18.67
CA ASP A 354 -7.59 -29.61 -19.84
C ASP A 354 -8.66 -28.63 -20.30
N LEU A 355 -9.43 -28.06 -19.36
CA LEU A 355 -10.42 -27.04 -19.69
C LEU A 355 -9.75 -25.78 -20.25
N SER A 356 -8.59 -25.39 -19.72
CA SER A 356 -7.82 -24.25 -20.25
C SER A 356 -7.33 -24.51 -21.66
N ARG A 357 -6.71 -25.68 -21.93
CA ARG A 357 -6.27 -26.07 -23.28
C ARG A 357 -7.40 -26.08 -24.30
N GLN A 358 -8.60 -26.50 -23.89
CA GLN A 358 -9.75 -26.62 -24.78
C GLN A 358 -10.50 -25.30 -25.00
N PHE A 359 -10.62 -24.45 -23.98
CA PHE A 359 -11.57 -23.34 -23.98
C PHE A 359 -10.95 -21.97 -23.73
N SER A 360 -9.73 -21.88 -23.20
CA SER A 360 -9.10 -20.59 -22.94
C SER A 360 -8.66 -19.92 -24.24
N GLN A 361 -8.91 -18.62 -24.34
CA GLN A 361 -8.55 -17.75 -25.46
C GLN A 361 -7.35 -16.85 -25.12
N ASP A 362 -6.59 -17.24 -24.09
CA ASP A 362 -5.33 -16.64 -23.69
C ASP A 362 -4.12 -17.42 -24.21
N GLY A 363 -2.97 -16.76 -24.35
CA GLY A 363 -1.72 -17.40 -24.79
C GLY A 363 -1.25 -18.53 -23.86
N SER A 364 -1.62 -18.50 -22.58
CA SER A 364 -1.30 -19.56 -21.61
C SER A 364 -2.11 -20.86 -21.80
N ALA A 365 -3.12 -20.88 -22.68
CA ALA A 365 -4.03 -22.02 -22.86
C ALA A 365 -3.29 -23.35 -23.09
N ALA A 366 -2.29 -23.36 -23.98
CA ALA A 366 -1.50 -24.55 -24.29
C ALA A 366 -0.74 -25.09 -23.06
N ALA A 367 -0.31 -24.20 -22.16
CA ALA A 367 0.33 -24.53 -20.88
C ALA A 367 -0.67 -24.82 -19.76
N GLY A 368 -1.94 -25.14 -20.09
CA GLY A 368 -2.98 -25.39 -19.10
C GLY A 368 -3.43 -24.14 -18.34
N GLY A 369 -3.18 -22.98 -18.91
CA GLY A 369 -3.52 -21.68 -18.33
C GLY A 369 -2.48 -21.13 -17.36
N ASP A 370 -1.32 -21.78 -17.20
CA ASP A 370 -0.28 -21.36 -16.25
C ASP A 370 0.30 -19.99 -16.61
N LEU A 371 0.24 -19.06 -15.66
CA LEU A 371 0.75 -17.70 -15.78
C LEU A 371 2.16 -17.56 -15.18
N GLY A 372 2.71 -18.63 -14.60
CA GLY A 372 3.98 -18.60 -13.90
C GLY A 372 3.92 -17.88 -12.54
N TRP A 373 5.09 -17.57 -11.99
CA TRP A 373 5.22 -16.82 -10.75
C TRP A 373 5.09 -15.33 -11.02
N ALA A 374 4.14 -14.69 -10.34
CA ALA A 374 3.93 -13.26 -10.44
C ALA A 374 4.15 -12.53 -9.11
N SER A 375 4.82 -11.39 -9.19
CA SER A 375 4.94 -10.41 -8.10
C SER A 375 3.70 -9.50 -8.08
N PRO A 376 3.38 -8.86 -6.94
CA PRO A 376 2.33 -7.84 -6.88
C PRO A 376 2.56 -6.71 -7.90
N GLY A 377 1.49 -6.22 -8.53
CA GLY A 377 1.52 -5.17 -9.56
C GLY A 377 1.76 -5.68 -10.99
N GLN A 378 1.93 -6.99 -11.21
CA GLN A 378 2.10 -7.56 -12.55
C GLN A 378 0.80 -7.87 -13.28
N PHE A 379 -0.33 -7.94 -12.57
CA PHE A 379 -1.65 -8.16 -13.18
C PHE A 379 -2.53 -6.91 -13.08
N VAL A 380 -3.68 -6.94 -13.76
CA VAL A 380 -4.67 -5.86 -13.63
C VAL A 380 -5.30 -5.88 -12.23
N PRO A 381 -5.68 -4.72 -11.67
CA PRO A 381 -6.12 -4.62 -10.26
C PRO A 381 -7.24 -5.60 -9.89
N GLU A 382 -8.22 -5.78 -10.77
CA GLU A 382 -9.37 -6.65 -10.52
C GLU A 382 -8.95 -8.13 -10.43
N PHE A 383 -7.91 -8.52 -11.17
CA PHE A 383 -7.34 -9.86 -11.13
C PHE A 383 -6.53 -10.08 -9.84
N GLU A 384 -5.74 -9.07 -9.44
CA GLU A 384 -4.94 -9.12 -8.21
C GLU A 384 -5.81 -9.20 -6.95
N GLU A 385 -6.91 -8.45 -6.91
CA GLU A 385 -7.86 -8.52 -5.79
C GLU A 385 -8.40 -9.93 -5.59
N VAL A 386 -8.69 -10.65 -6.69
CA VAL A 386 -9.14 -12.04 -6.63
C VAL A 386 -8.01 -12.96 -6.18
N LEU A 387 -6.80 -12.83 -6.75
CA LEU A 387 -5.64 -13.62 -6.34
C LEU A 387 -5.33 -13.47 -4.85
N ALA A 388 -5.42 -12.25 -4.31
CA ALA A 388 -5.14 -11.95 -2.90
C ALA A 388 -6.11 -12.69 -1.97
N ARG A 389 -7.38 -12.81 -2.35
CA ARG A 389 -8.44 -13.46 -1.56
C ARG A 389 -8.42 -14.98 -1.63
N LEU A 390 -7.84 -15.56 -2.69
CA LEU A 390 -7.80 -17.01 -2.89
C LEU A 390 -6.67 -17.68 -2.10
N GLN A 391 -6.96 -18.84 -1.53
CA GLN A 391 -5.93 -19.73 -0.97
C GLN A 391 -5.33 -20.62 -2.07
N PRO A 392 -4.10 -21.14 -1.89
CA PRO A 392 -3.54 -22.18 -2.76
C PRO A 392 -4.50 -23.35 -2.96
N GLY A 393 -4.69 -23.76 -4.22
CA GLY A 393 -5.66 -24.76 -4.67
C GLY A 393 -7.06 -24.21 -4.99
N GLN A 394 -7.43 -23.02 -4.48
CA GLN A 394 -8.78 -22.47 -4.62
C GLN A 394 -9.03 -21.85 -6.00
N ILE A 395 -10.27 -21.97 -6.48
CA ILE A 395 -10.75 -21.41 -7.74
C ILE A 395 -11.70 -20.24 -7.48
N SER A 396 -11.50 -19.12 -8.18
CA SER A 396 -12.34 -17.93 -8.10
C SER A 396 -13.76 -18.17 -8.60
N ASP A 397 -14.66 -17.23 -8.33
CA ASP A 397 -15.81 -17.03 -9.20
C ASP A 397 -15.37 -16.33 -10.51
N PRO A 398 -16.18 -16.38 -11.59
CA PRO A 398 -15.84 -15.70 -12.84
C PRO A 398 -15.69 -14.19 -12.64
N LEU A 399 -14.52 -13.68 -13.00
CA LEU A 399 -14.16 -12.27 -12.95
C LEU A 399 -14.28 -11.65 -14.34
N ILE A 400 -14.84 -10.44 -14.45
CA ILE A 400 -14.79 -9.66 -15.69
C ILE A 400 -13.66 -8.65 -15.60
N SER A 401 -12.82 -8.62 -16.63
CA SER A 401 -11.79 -7.61 -16.83
C SER A 401 -11.94 -6.98 -18.21
N ARG A 402 -11.11 -5.98 -18.51
CA ARG A 402 -10.99 -5.40 -19.86
C ARG A 402 -10.62 -6.41 -20.96
N PHE A 403 -10.10 -7.59 -20.60
CA PHE A 403 -9.71 -8.63 -21.54
C PHE A 403 -10.78 -9.70 -21.76
N GLY A 404 -11.85 -9.70 -20.97
CA GLY A 404 -12.92 -10.70 -21.03
C GLY A 404 -13.27 -11.27 -19.65
N ALA A 405 -13.87 -12.45 -19.66
CA ALA A 405 -14.19 -13.20 -18.44
C ALA A 405 -13.08 -14.19 -18.09
N HIS A 406 -12.69 -14.23 -16.82
CA HIS A 406 -11.60 -15.06 -16.30
C HIS A 406 -12.11 -16.01 -15.22
N LEU A 407 -11.67 -17.27 -15.27
CA LEU A 407 -11.73 -18.19 -14.13
C LEU A 407 -10.30 -18.42 -13.65
N ILE A 408 -10.01 -18.17 -12.38
CA ILE A 408 -8.64 -18.09 -11.85
C ILE A 408 -8.46 -19.16 -10.79
N GLN A 409 -7.30 -19.83 -10.77
CA GLN A 409 -6.90 -20.72 -9.70
C GLN A 409 -5.51 -20.32 -9.18
N VAL A 410 -5.38 -20.19 -7.86
CA VAL A 410 -4.06 -20.05 -7.22
C VAL A 410 -3.47 -21.45 -7.04
N LEU A 411 -2.26 -21.67 -7.54
CA LEU A 411 -1.55 -22.93 -7.39
C LEU A 411 -0.72 -22.92 -6.12
N GLU A 412 0.15 -21.92 -6.00
CA GLU A 412 1.15 -21.84 -4.94
C GLU A 412 1.44 -20.38 -4.58
N ARG A 413 2.00 -20.18 -3.39
CA ARG A 413 2.57 -18.91 -2.93
C ARG A 413 3.97 -19.17 -2.38
N ARG A 414 4.89 -18.27 -2.65
CA ARG A 414 6.25 -18.30 -2.08
C ARG A 414 6.67 -16.90 -1.68
N GLU A 415 7.50 -16.81 -0.65
CA GLU A 415 8.18 -15.58 -0.28
C GLU A 415 9.55 -15.57 -0.94
N VAL A 416 9.86 -14.49 -1.66
CA VAL A 416 11.18 -14.29 -2.27
C VAL A 416 11.76 -12.95 -1.85
N PRO A 417 13.10 -12.87 -1.67
CA PRO A 417 13.78 -11.60 -1.44
C PRO A 417 13.59 -10.67 -2.63
N LEU A 418 13.24 -9.40 -2.39
CA LEU A 418 13.37 -8.37 -3.44
C LEU A 418 14.82 -8.25 -3.87
N SER A 419 15.06 -8.13 -5.18
CA SER A 419 16.37 -7.72 -5.68
C SER A 419 16.68 -6.29 -5.23
N VAL A 420 17.97 -5.93 -5.17
CA VAL A 420 18.40 -4.56 -4.83
C VAL A 420 17.74 -3.52 -5.75
N ARG A 421 17.58 -3.83 -7.04
CA ARG A 421 16.90 -2.95 -8.00
C ARG A 421 15.43 -2.75 -7.63
N GLU A 422 14.70 -3.82 -7.35
CA GLU A 422 13.28 -3.73 -6.99
C GLU A 422 13.08 -3.03 -5.65
N GLN A 423 13.96 -3.26 -4.68
CA GLN A 423 13.95 -2.55 -3.40
C GLN A 423 14.12 -1.04 -3.60
N ARG A 424 15.03 -0.62 -4.48
CA ARG A 424 15.23 0.81 -4.82
C ARG A 424 14.01 1.42 -5.50
N GLU A 425 13.36 0.71 -6.43
CA GLU A 425 12.13 1.19 -7.07
C GLU A 425 10.98 1.31 -6.06
N MET A 426 10.82 0.33 -5.17
CA MET A 426 9.82 0.38 -4.11
C MET A 426 10.03 1.59 -3.20
N VAL A 427 11.27 1.81 -2.75
CA VAL A 427 11.62 3.00 -1.95
C VAL A 427 11.35 4.29 -2.74
N ARG A 428 11.71 4.34 -4.02
CA ARG A 428 11.46 5.52 -4.85
C ARG A 428 9.98 5.84 -4.94
N THR A 429 9.13 4.84 -5.14
CA THR A 429 7.67 5.01 -5.18
C THR A 429 7.14 5.51 -3.84
N GLN A 430 7.56 4.92 -2.72
CA GLN A 430 7.15 5.37 -1.39
C GLN A 430 7.58 6.82 -1.09
N LEU A 431 8.83 7.16 -1.41
CA LEU A 431 9.32 8.54 -1.26
C LEU A 431 8.56 9.52 -2.15
N ARG A 432 8.21 9.10 -3.37
CA ARG A 432 7.43 9.91 -4.30
C ARG A 432 6.04 10.17 -3.76
N GLU A 433 5.34 9.14 -3.29
CA GLU A 433 4.00 9.25 -2.70
C GLU A 433 4.01 10.22 -1.51
N LYS A 434 4.96 10.03 -0.59
CA LYS A 434 5.14 10.93 0.55
C LYS A 434 5.40 12.37 0.12
N LYS A 435 6.28 12.58 -0.86
CA LYS A 435 6.59 13.91 -1.40
C LYS A 435 5.38 14.54 -2.09
N ILE A 436 4.56 13.76 -2.80
CA ILE A 436 3.30 14.23 -3.41
C ILE A 436 2.35 14.71 -2.31
N GLU A 437 2.18 13.96 -1.22
CA GLU A 437 1.30 14.32 -0.11
C GLU A 437 1.73 15.62 0.58
N GLU A 438 3.03 15.78 0.82
CA GLU A 438 3.62 17.01 1.39
C GLU A 438 3.42 18.21 0.46
N LEU A 439 3.76 18.05 -0.82
CA LEU A 439 3.59 19.11 -1.82
C LEU A 439 2.12 19.47 -2.03
N TYR A 440 1.22 18.48 -2.04
CA TYR A 440 -0.22 18.71 -2.18
C TYR A 440 -0.75 19.53 -1.01
N SER A 441 -0.41 19.15 0.22
CA SER A 441 -0.86 19.87 1.42
C SER A 441 -0.39 21.32 1.40
N ALA A 442 0.89 21.56 1.11
CA ALA A 442 1.43 22.91 0.99
C ALA A 442 0.77 23.71 -0.15
N TRP A 443 0.51 23.06 -1.28
CA TRP A 443 -0.12 23.67 -2.44
C TRP A 443 -1.59 24.07 -2.19
N VAL A 444 -2.35 23.25 -1.45
CA VAL A 444 -3.72 23.61 -1.05
C VAL A 444 -3.73 24.83 -0.15
N GLU A 445 -2.83 24.89 0.83
CA GLU A 445 -2.68 26.06 1.71
C GLU A 445 -2.27 27.33 0.93
N GLU A 446 -1.34 27.21 -0.02
CA GLU A 446 -0.96 28.32 -0.91
C GLU A 446 -2.16 28.83 -1.73
N LEU A 447 -2.95 27.92 -2.31
CA LEU A 447 -4.14 28.30 -3.08
C LEU A 447 -5.18 28.98 -2.20
N ARG A 448 -5.44 28.44 -1.01
CA ARG A 448 -6.36 29.03 -0.05
C ARG A 448 -5.90 30.43 0.36
N GLY A 449 -4.62 30.62 0.64
CA GLY A 449 -4.05 31.92 1.03
C GLY A 449 -4.08 32.98 -0.07
N ARG A 450 -4.08 32.57 -1.35
CA ARG A 450 -4.25 33.49 -2.50
C ARG A 450 -5.70 33.83 -2.80
N ALA A 451 -6.64 32.97 -2.41
CA ALA A 451 -8.05 33.19 -2.68
C ALA A 451 -8.61 34.28 -1.77
N TYR A 452 -9.34 35.23 -2.34
CA TYR A 452 -10.14 36.17 -1.57
C TYR A 452 -11.37 35.43 -1.03
N VAL A 453 -11.53 35.34 0.28
CA VAL A 453 -12.67 34.67 0.93
C VAL A 453 -13.43 35.66 1.80
N GLU A 454 -14.68 35.93 1.43
CA GLU A 454 -15.61 36.75 2.20
C GLU A 454 -16.69 35.86 2.80
N LEU A 455 -16.71 35.73 4.13
CA LEU A 455 -17.80 35.03 4.83
C LEU A 455 -19.01 35.94 4.96
N ARG A 456 -20.20 35.36 4.86
CA ARG A 456 -21.48 36.06 4.95
C ARG A 456 -22.36 35.43 6.02
N ASP A 457 -22.98 36.29 6.82
CA ASP A 457 -23.92 35.87 7.84
C ASP A 457 -25.25 35.42 7.23
N PRO A 458 -25.96 34.48 7.88
CA PRO A 458 -27.31 34.12 7.47
C PRO A 458 -28.24 35.34 7.51
N PRO A 459 -29.16 35.50 6.55
CA PRO A 459 -30.15 36.56 6.57
C PRO A 459 -30.99 36.48 7.85
N GLN A 460 -31.16 37.62 8.52
CA GLN A 460 -31.92 37.79 9.77
C GLN A 460 -33.44 37.76 9.53
#